data_AF-R6AJH8-F1
#
_entry.id   AF-R6AJH8-F1
#
_cell.length_a   1.000
_cell.length_b   1.000
_cell.length_c   1.000
_cell.angle_alpha   90.00
_cell.angle_beta   90.00
_cell.angle_gamma   90.00
#
_symmetry.space_group_name_H-M   'P 1'
#
loop_
_entity.id
_entity.type
_entity.pdbx_description
1 polymer ?
#
loop_
_entity_poly.entity_id
_entity_poly.type
_entity_poly.pdbx_seq_one_letter_code
_entity_poly.pdbx_strand_id
1 'polypeptide(L)'
;MKKTFKHLFSAAICAIMLFACVFPNFAAADTELSSFDAEKLEAFFAQSAGDGRHNFDHPDYAGGVYGSYTVSNFSESPCVGIEDGVIRWFDFNPDAMGSILRTSPVWDFRPRFCGVFDLSGTSVTNVYSPVPGQTHITAVNLDGCANLECLEFGDQNECFDISALNCPNLNIIDLRTYHSGNVAVQPKSFSAPVMLNTLGNGGAGLYGRDGSYALIAQGVRYDENGNLIENDGFLGWYADGQLLSTEREMQLSDGIRAAACFAGDVNEDGAINMADALLIMRCAMELGGELPLRLADADRNGSIGIPDALLAARVAMGN
;
A
#
# COMPACT_ATOMS: atom_id res chain seq x y z
N MET A 1 -45.48 -33.03 -45.72
CA MET A 1 -44.85 -31.95 -44.93
C MET A 1 -44.92 -32.14 -43.41
N LYS A 2 -45.96 -32.79 -42.81
CA LYS A 2 -46.05 -32.95 -41.34
C LYS A 2 -45.13 -34.03 -40.70
N LYS A 3 -44.65 -35.05 -41.44
CA LYS A 3 -43.79 -36.13 -40.89
C LYS A 3 -42.30 -35.77 -40.85
N THR A 4 -41.80 -35.02 -41.83
CA THR A 4 -40.39 -34.58 -41.89
C THR A 4 -40.07 -33.51 -40.84
N PHE A 5 -41.04 -32.66 -40.48
CA PHE A 5 -40.85 -31.63 -39.45
C PHE A 5 -40.69 -32.22 -38.04
N LYS A 6 -41.38 -33.33 -37.72
CA LYS A 6 -41.25 -34.01 -36.42
C LYS A 6 -39.89 -34.68 -36.23
N HIS A 7 -39.29 -35.22 -37.29
CA HIS A 7 -37.97 -35.84 -37.22
C HIS A 7 -36.83 -34.81 -37.13
N LEU A 8 -36.96 -33.66 -37.79
CA LEU A 8 -36.04 -32.53 -37.62
C LEU A 8 -36.10 -31.93 -36.22
N PHE A 9 -37.30 -31.81 -35.62
CA PHE A 9 -37.45 -31.32 -34.25
C PHE A 9 -36.89 -32.30 -33.21
N SER A 10 -37.10 -33.61 -33.41
CA SER A 10 -36.58 -34.65 -32.50
C SER A 10 -35.06 -34.80 -32.59
N ALA A 11 -34.47 -34.62 -33.78
CA ALA A 11 -33.03 -34.65 -33.97
C ALA A 11 -32.35 -33.39 -33.39
N ALA A 12 -32.98 -32.21 -33.52
CA ALA A 12 -32.49 -30.98 -32.91
C ALA A 12 -32.52 -31.04 -31.37
N ILE A 13 -33.58 -31.60 -30.78
CA ILE A 13 -33.65 -31.79 -29.31
C ILE A 13 -32.62 -32.81 -28.83
N CYS A 14 -32.40 -33.91 -29.56
CA CYS A 14 -31.34 -34.86 -29.21
C CYS A 14 -29.94 -34.26 -29.35
N ALA A 15 -29.69 -33.40 -30.33
CA ALA A 15 -28.42 -32.70 -30.49
C ALA A 15 -28.19 -31.65 -29.37
N ILE A 16 -29.23 -30.94 -28.94
CA ILE A 16 -29.17 -30.01 -27.80
C ILE A 16 -28.92 -30.76 -26.49
N MET A 17 -29.57 -31.92 -26.28
CA MET A 17 -29.36 -32.76 -25.09
C MET A 17 -27.97 -33.42 -25.10
N LEU A 18 -27.43 -33.80 -26.26
CA LEU A 18 -26.05 -34.31 -26.39
C LEU A 18 -25.01 -33.21 -26.17
N PHE A 19 -25.28 -31.96 -26.57
CA PHE A 19 -24.42 -30.82 -26.23
C PHE A 19 -24.44 -30.52 -24.72
N ALA A 20 -25.61 -30.60 -24.07
CA ALA A 20 -25.75 -30.41 -22.62
C ALA A 20 -25.07 -31.53 -21.78
N CYS A 21 -24.83 -32.71 -22.35
CA CYS A 21 -24.12 -33.80 -21.69
C CYS A 21 -22.60 -33.81 -21.95
N VAL A 22 -22.10 -33.08 -22.95
CA VAL A 22 -20.67 -33.01 -23.31
C VAL A 22 -20.01 -31.74 -22.78
N PHE A 23 -20.80 -30.72 -22.45
CA PHE A 23 -20.36 -29.62 -21.58
C PHE A 23 -20.95 -29.86 -20.19
N PRO A 24 -20.21 -30.45 -19.23
CA PRO A 24 -20.60 -30.28 -17.85
C PRO A 24 -20.58 -28.78 -17.60
N ASN A 25 -21.75 -28.19 -17.34
CA ASN A 25 -21.94 -26.90 -16.72
C ASN A 25 -20.72 -25.95 -16.83
N PHE A 26 -20.71 -25.05 -17.82
CA PHE A 26 -20.39 -23.66 -17.49
C PHE A 26 -21.57 -23.12 -16.67
N ALA A 27 -21.86 -23.74 -15.53
CA ALA A 27 -22.05 -22.93 -14.37
C ALA A 27 -20.66 -22.33 -14.21
N ALA A 28 -20.53 -21.01 -14.41
CA ALA A 28 -19.55 -20.32 -13.60
C ALA A 28 -19.77 -20.91 -12.22
N ALA A 29 -18.80 -21.66 -11.70
CA ALA A 29 -18.81 -21.87 -10.27
C ALA A 29 -18.74 -20.43 -9.78
N ASP A 30 -19.89 -19.87 -9.40
CA ASP A 30 -19.97 -18.75 -8.51
C ASP A 30 -19.33 -19.29 -7.24
N THR A 31 -18.01 -19.41 -7.25
CA THR A 31 -17.22 -19.59 -6.05
C THR A 31 -17.35 -18.25 -5.37
N GLU A 32 -18.46 -18.13 -4.64
CA GLU A 32 -18.77 -16.98 -3.83
C GLU A 32 -17.53 -16.73 -2.96
N LEU A 33 -17.10 -15.47 -2.99
CA LEU A 33 -16.01 -15.00 -2.15
C LEU A 33 -16.33 -15.38 -0.69
N SER A 34 -15.32 -15.77 0.07
CA SER A 34 -15.55 -16.05 1.49
C SER A 34 -16.22 -14.86 2.18
N SER A 35 -17.14 -15.11 3.13
CA SER A 35 -17.89 -14.02 3.78
C SER A 35 -16.96 -13.03 4.49
N PHE A 36 -15.81 -13.49 4.96
CA PHE A 36 -14.79 -12.66 5.59
C PHE A 36 -14.07 -11.74 4.59
N ASP A 37 -13.64 -12.29 3.46
CA ASP A 37 -13.01 -11.52 2.37
C ASP A 37 -13.98 -10.48 1.81
N ALA A 38 -15.25 -10.88 1.64
CA ALA A 38 -16.31 -9.98 1.23
C ALA A 38 -16.44 -8.83 2.23
N GLU A 39 -16.66 -9.10 3.52
CA GLU A 39 -16.83 -8.08 4.57
C GLU A 39 -15.69 -7.05 4.59
N LYS A 40 -14.44 -7.50 4.44
CA LYS A 40 -13.26 -6.61 4.37
C LYS A 40 -13.30 -5.70 3.14
N LEU A 41 -13.64 -6.24 1.97
CA LEU A 41 -13.82 -5.44 0.75
C LEU A 41 -15.02 -4.48 0.87
N GLU A 42 -16.16 -4.93 1.39
CA GLU A 42 -17.35 -4.07 1.59
C GLU A 42 -16.99 -2.89 2.50
N ALA A 43 -16.29 -3.15 3.60
CA ALA A 43 -15.85 -2.15 4.55
C ALA A 43 -14.91 -1.12 3.91
N PHE A 44 -13.94 -1.57 3.10
CA PHE A 44 -13.05 -0.67 2.38
C PHE A 44 -13.79 0.19 1.35
N PHE A 45 -14.67 -0.43 0.56
CA PHE A 45 -15.41 0.27 -0.48
C PHE A 45 -16.46 1.22 0.07
N ALA A 46 -16.96 1.01 1.29
CA ALA A 46 -17.88 1.92 1.97
C ALA A 46 -17.20 3.18 2.54
N GLN A 47 -15.86 3.27 2.57
CA GLN A 47 -15.18 4.48 3.04
C GLN A 47 -15.36 5.64 2.06
N SER A 48 -15.39 6.88 2.56
CA SER A 48 -15.59 8.10 1.78
C SER A 48 -14.65 9.22 2.25
N ALA A 49 -14.19 10.04 1.31
CA ALA A 49 -13.34 11.19 1.57
C ALA A 49 -14.11 12.41 2.12
N GLY A 50 -15.39 12.24 2.51
CA GLY A 50 -16.23 13.31 3.05
C GLY A 50 -16.91 14.19 1.99
N ASP A 51 -16.72 13.89 0.70
CA ASP A 51 -17.40 14.51 -0.43
C ASP A 51 -18.68 13.76 -0.87
N GLY A 52 -19.06 12.74 -0.11
CA GLY A 52 -20.22 11.88 -0.38
C GLY A 52 -19.96 10.83 -1.45
N ARG A 53 -18.74 10.73 -2.00
CA ARG A 53 -18.32 9.63 -2.87
C ARG A 53 -17.58 8.58 -2.04
N HIS A 54 -17.96 7.33 -2.23
CA HIS A 54 -17.31 6.17 -1.64
C HIS A 54 -16.16 5.68 -2.53
N ASN A 55 -15.27 4.86 -1.97
CA ASN A 55 -14.07 4.32 -2.65
C ASN A 55 -14.37 3.58 -3.96
N PHE A 56 -15.59 3.09 -4.14
CA PHE A 56 -16.03 2.39 -5.35
C PHE A 56 -16.98 3.20 -6.24
N ASP A 57 -17.21 4.47 -5.91
CA ASP A 57 -18.04 5.35 -6.74
C ASP A 57 -17.25 5.86 -7.95
N HIS A 58 -17.81 5.69 -9.15
CA HIS A 58 -17.20 6.13 -10.40
C HIS A 58 -17.21 7.67 -10.49
N PRO A 59 -16.08 8.37 -10.66
CA PRO A 59 -16.05 9.83 -10.52
C PRO A 59 -16.76 10.60 -11.65
N ASP A 60 -16.56 10.25 -12.93
CA ASP A 60 -17.12 11.04 -14.04
C ASP A 60 -17.21 10.21 -15.34
N TYR A 61 -18.42 9.89 -15.80
CA TYR A 61 -18.65 9.59 -17.22
C TYR A 61 -19.99 10.15 -17.67
N ALA A 62 -19.95 11.26 -18.42
CA ALA A 62 -21.09 11.85 -19.10
C ALA A 62 -21.47 11.03 -20.33
N GLY A 63 -21.94 9.79 -20.14
CA GLY A 63 -22.19 8.92 -21.28
C GLY A 63 -22.57 7.48 -20.97
N GLY A 64 -23.42 7.24 -19.98
CA GLY A 64 -24.33 6.08 -19.93
C GLY A 64 -23.71 4.68 -19.78
N VAL A 65 -24.30 3.93 -18.84
CA VAL A 65 -24.28 2.46 -18.73
C VAL A 65 -22.99 1.85 -18.15
N TYR A 66 -22.61 2.29 -16.95
CA TYR A 66 -22.22 1.34 -15.91
C TYR A 66 -23.02 1.69 -14.67
N GLY A 67 -23.91 0.77 -14.28
CA GLY A 67 -24.78 0.94 -13.13
C GLY A 67 -23.94 1.03 -11.84
N SER A 68 -24.55 1.51 -10.76
CA SER A 68 -24.02 1.30 -9.42
C SER A 68 -23.65 -0.18 -9.28
N TYR A 69 -22.36 -0.51 -9.20
CA TYR A 69 -21.95 -1.85 -8.88
C TYR A 69 -22.42 -2.11 -7.45
N THR A 70 -23.46 -2.93 -7.31
CA THR A 70 -23.86 -3.39 -5.99
C THR A 70 -22.76 -4.30 -5.47
N VAL A 71 -22.34 -4.04 -4.23
CA VAL A 71 -21.31 -4.74 -3.44
C VAL A 71 -21.41 -6.28 -3.49
N SER A 72 -22.54 -6.83 -3.95
CA SER A 72 -22.79 -8.25 -4.15
C SER A 72 -22.08 -8.91 -5.34
N ASN A 73 -21.34 -8.20 -6.21
CA ASN A 73 -20.62 -8.84 -7.32
C ASN A 73 -19.22 -8.25 -7.59
N PHE A 74 -18.27 -8.48 -6.69
CA PHE A 74 -16.86 -8.09 -6.85
C PHE A 74 -16.19 -8.66 -8.11
N SER A 75 -16.72 -9.73 -8.70
CA SER A 75 -16.17 -10.34 -9.93
C SER A 75 -16.22 -9.41 -11.16
N GLU A 76 -17.03 -8.34 -11.10
CA GLU A 76 -17.13 -7.31 -12.15
C GLU A 76 -16.26 -6.08 -11.84
N SER A 77 -15.59 -6.05 -10.68
CA SER A 77 -14.71 -4.96 -10.29
C SER A 77 -13.46 -4.95 -11.17
N PRO A 78 -13.08 -3.79 -11.75
CA PRO A 78 -11.80 -3.69 -12.45
C PRO A 78 -10.62 -3.76 -11.46
N CYS A 79 -10.84 -3.47 -10.17
CA CYS A 79 -9.80 -3.42 -9.15
C CYS A 79 -9.59 -4.73 -8.38
N VAL A 80 -10.51 -5.70 -8.48
CA VAL A 80 -10.46 -6.92 -7.66
C VAL A 80 -10.55 -8.14 -8.57
N GLY A 81 -9.49 -8.92 -8.61
CA GLY A 81 -9.49 -10.23 -9.26
C GLY A 81 -9.93 -11.31 -8.28
N ILE A 82 -11.02 -12.00 -8.60
CA ILE A 82 -11.48 -13.16 -7.82
C ILE A 82 -11.40 -14.40 -8.70
N GLU A 83 -10.74 -15.44 -8.17
CA GLU A 83 -10.70 -16.77 -8.79
C GLU A 83 -10.92 -17.80 -7.70
N ASP A 84 -11.74 -18.80 -7.96
CA ASP A 84 -12.03 -19.90 -7.00
C ASP A 84 -12.45 -19.42 -5.59
N GLY A 85 -13.10 -18.26 -5.50
CA GLY A 85 -13.61 -17.69 -4.25
C GLY A 85 -12.53 -17.06 -3.36
N VAL A 86 -11.35 -16.78 -3.92
CA VAL A 86 -10.27 -16.05 -3.26
C VAL A 86 -9.93 -14.75 -3.98
N ILE A 87 -9.45 -13.75 -3.23
CA ILE A 87 -8.93 -12.51 -3.78
C ILE A 87 -7.54 -12.81 -4.37
N ARG A 88 -7.42 -12.87 -5.69
CA ARG A 88 -6.13 -13.03 -6.36
C ARG A 88 -5.34 -11.74 -6.33
N TRP A 89 -6.00 -10.62 -6.63
CA TRP A 89 -5.30 -9.34 -6.65
C TRP A 89 -6.25 -8.20 -6.31
N PHE A 90 -5.66 -7.17 -5.71
CA PHE A 90 -6.23 -5.84 -5.62
C PHE A 90 -5.32 -4.90 -6.42
N ASP A 91 -5.88 -4.21 -7.41
CA ASP A 91 -5.16 -3.24 -8.24
C ASP A 91 -5.78 -1.85 -8.07
N PHE A 92 -4.97 -0.90 -7.60
CA PHE A 92 -5.38 0.49 -7.46
C PHE A 92 -5.35 1.24 -8.80
N ASN A 93 -4.78 0.67 -9.87
CA ASN A 93 -4.69 1.25 -11.21
C ASN A 93 -4.97 0.22 -12.33
N PRO A 94 -6.23 -0.20 -12.50
CA PRO A 94 -6.59 -1.25 -13.46
C PRO A 94 -6.37 -0.85 -14.93
N ASP A 95 -6.26 0.46 -15.23
CA ASP A 95 -5.89 0.94 -16.56
C ASP A 95 -4.46 0.53 -16.95
N ALA A 96 -3.53 0.37 -15.97
CA ALA A 96 -2.18 -0.14 -16.22
C ALA A 96 -2.17 -1.65 -16.53
N MET A 97 -3.11 -2.42 -16.00
CA MET A 97 -3.30 -3.84 -16.32
C MET A 97 -4.04 -4.10 -17.64
N GLY A 98 -4.28 -3.06 -18.47
CA GLY A 98 -4.91 -3.10 -19.80
C GLY A 98 -4.28 -4.03 -20.86
N SER A 99 -3.36 -4.90 -20.46
CA SER A 99 -2.79 -6.00 -21.26
C SER A 99 -3.41 -7.38 -20.99
N ILE A 100 -4.12 -7.64 -19.88
CA ILE A 100 -4.54 -9.02 -19.53
C ILE A 100 -6.05 -9.28 -19.76
N LEU A 101 -6.92 -8.28 -19.62
CA LEU A 101 -8.38 -8.47 -19.72
C LEU A 101 -8.99 -7.66 -20.88
N ARG A 102 -8.74 -8.09 -22.13
CA ARG A 102 -9.40 -7.50 -23.32
C ARG A 102 -10.79 -8.12 -23.54
N THR A 103 -11.85 -7.46 -23.06
CA THR A 103 -13.19 -7.52 -23.70
C THR A 103 -14.03 -6.23 -23.60
N SER A 104 -13.60 -5.17 -22.92
CA SER A 104 -14.39 -3.92 -22.84
C SER A 104 -13.51 -2.67 -22.90
N PRO A 105 -13.95 -1.58 -23.54
CA PRO A 105 -13.21 -0.31 -23.58
C PRO A 105 -13.28 0.37 -22.20
N VAL A 106 -12.45 -0.08 -21.25
CA VAL A 106 -12.19 0.67 -20.01
C VAL A 106 -11.23 1.79 -20.39
N TRP A 107 -11.77 2.92 -20.83
CA TRP A 107 -11.01 4.15 -20.97
C TRP A 107 -11.38 5.02 -19.77
N ASP A 108 -10.42 5.20 -18.85
CA ASP A 108 -10.40 6.21 -17.77
C ASP A 108 -11.12 5.83 -16.46
N PHE A 109 -10.81 4.67 -15.88
CA PHE A 109 -11.26 4.34 -14.51
C PHE A 109 -10.21 4.82 -13.49
N ARG A 110 -10.44 6.00 -12.90
CA ARG A 110 -9.56 6.61 -11.88
C ARG A 110 -10.26 6.75 -10.53
N PRO A 111 -10.43 5.66 -9.76
CA PRO A 111 -11.00 5.73 -8.42
C PRO A 111 -10.08 6.57 -7.52
N ARG A 112 -10.69 7.38 -6.65
CA ARG A 112 -9.98 8.07 -5.56
C ARG A 112 -10.18 7.26 -4.29
N PHE A 113 -9.28 6.31 -4.06
CA PHE A 113 -9.31 5.52 -2.83
C PHE A 113 -8.86 6.35 -1.63
N CYS A 114 -9.56 6.22 -0.51
CA CYS A 114 -9.31 6.96 0.71
C CYS A 114 -9.45 6.09 1.97
N GLY A 115 -8.90 6.60 3.07
CA GLY A 115 -9.01 5.99 4.39
C GLY A 115 -8.08 4.79 4.57
N VAL A 116 -8.49 3.81 5.37
CA VAL A 116 -7.65 2.67 5.74
C VAL A 116 -7.92 1.49 4.79
N PHE A 117 -6.90 1.06 4.05
CA PHE A 117 -6.94 -0.15 3.26
C PHE A 117 -6.59 -1.35 4.15
N ASP A 118 -7.62 -1.98 4.73
CA ASP A 118 -7.48 -3.13 5.61
C ASP A 118 -8.06 -4.37 4.94
N LEU A 119 -7.18 -5.26 4.49
CA LEU A 119 -7.51 -6.62 4.04
C LEU A 119 -6.82 -7.67 4.93
N SER A 120 -6.54 -7.36 6.19
CA SER A 120 -5.86 -8.29 7.10
C SER A 120 -6.58 -9.63 7.19
N GLY A 121 -5.84 -10.73 7.14
CA GLY A 121 -6.34 -12.10 7.25
C GLY A 121 -7.11 -12.59 6.03
N THR A 122 -7.24 -11.78 4.99
CA THR A 122 -7.95 -12.17 3.76
C THR A 122 -7.11 -13.11 2.90
N SER A 123 -7.75 -13.63 1.85
CA SER A 123 -7.11 -14.49 0.86
C SER A 123 -6.26 -13.75 -0.20
N VAL A 124 -6.12 -12.41 -0.10
CA VAL A 124 -5.41 -11.57 -1.08
C VAL A 124 -4.00 -12.11 -1.40
N THR A 125 -3.71 -12.28 -2.70
CA THR A 125 -2.39 -12.76 -3.16
C THR A 125 -1.48 -11.61 -3.59
N ASN A 126 -2.01 -10.62 -4.31
CA ASN A 126 -1.22 -9.47 -4.77
C ASN A 126 -1.94 -8.14 -4.50
N VAL A 127 -1.19 -7.13 -4.09
CA VAL A 127 -1.63 -5.73 -4.02
C VAL A 127 -0.71 -4.91 -4.91
N TYR A 128 -1.27 -4.24 -5.92
CA TYR A 128 -0.53 -3.47 -6.90
C TYR A 128 -0.72 -1.97 -6.72
N SER A 129 0.39 -1.24 -6.78
CA SER A 129 0.44 0.17 -6.42
C SER A 129 -0.45 1.04 -7.33
N PRO A 130 -1.11 2.08 -6.77
CA PRO A 130 -1.68 3.16 -7.58
C PRO A 130 -0.56 3.93 -8.32
N VAL A 131 -0.96 4.79 -9.25
CA VAL A 131 -0.06 5.86 -9.72
C VAL A 131 0.38 6.72 -8.52
N PRO A 132 1.64 7.20 -8.49
CA PRO A 132 2.12 8.11 -7.46
C PRO A 132 1.15 9.25 -7.14
N GLY A 133 0.85 9.43 -5.85
CA GLY A 133 -0.01 10.52 -5.35
C GLY A 133 -1.50 10.42 -5.72
N GLN A 134 -1.98 9.31 -6.27
CA GLN A 134 -3.37 9.19 -6.72
C GLN A 134 -4.37 8.81 -5.60
N THR A 135 -3.90 8.30 -4.46
CA THR A 135 -4.78 7.89 -3.35
C THR A 135 -4.69 8.81 -2.14
N HIS A 136 -5.76 8.83 -1.38
CA HIS A 136 -5.91 9.41 -0.05
C HIS A 136 -5.93 8.31 1.02
N ILE A 137 -5.27 7.18 0.75
CA ILE A 137 -5.15 6.07 1.70
C ILE A 137 -4.20 6.51 2.81
N THR A 138 -4.65 6.39 4.04
CA THR A 138 -3.91 6.82 5.23
C THR A 138 -3.12 5.70 5.88
N ALA A 139 -3.57 4.45 5.72
CA ALA A 139 -2.89 3.26 6.22
C ALA A 139 -3.21 2.02 5.39
N VAL A 140 -2.26 1.08 5.36
CA VAL A 140 -2.39 -0.25 4.74
C VAL A 140 -2.18 -1.32 5.80
N ASN A 141 -3.14 -2.23 5.93
CA ASN A 141 -3.05 -3.39 6.82
C ASN A 141 -3.35 -4.68 6.05
N LEU A 142 -2.33 -5.52 5.92
CA LEU A 142 -2.37 -6.82 5.26
C LEU A 142 -1.87 -7.94 6.19
N ASP A 143 -1.92 -7.71 7.50
CA ASP A 143 -1.42 -8.68 8.48
C ASP A 143 -2.18 -10.01 8.39
N GLY A 144 -1.44 -11.12 8.47
CA GLY A 144 -2.00 -12.46 8.50
C GLY A 144 -2.56 -12.96 7.16
N CYS A 145 -2.34 -12.24 6.05
CA CYS A 145 -2.72 -12.70 4.71
C CYS A 145 -1.81 -13.86 4.29
N ALA A 146 -2.29 -15.09 4.51
CA ALA A 146 -1.49 -16.30 4.29
C ALA A 146 -1.00 -16.47 2.86
N ASN A 147 -1.77 -15.98 1.87
CA ASN A 147 -1.46 -16.10 0.45
C ASN A 147 -0.76 -14.86 -0.13
N LEU A 148 -0.52 -13.81 0.66
CA LEU A 148 0.08 -12.58 0.14
C LEU A 148 1.50 -12.86 -0.36
N GLU A 149 1.72 -12.67 -1.66
CA GLU A 149 3.00 -12.86 -2.34
C GLU A 149 3.64 -11.54 -2.75
N CYS A 150 2.80 -10.54 -3.07
CA CYS A 150 3.25 -9.25 -3.60
C CYS A 150 2.54 -8.09 -2.90
N LEU A 151 3.33 -7.15 -2.37
CA LEU A 151 2.86 -5.88 -1.84
C LEU A 151 3.62 -4.75 -2.53
N GLU A 152 2.94 -4.07 -3.46
CA GLU A 152 3.39 -2.83 -4.07
C GLU A 152 2.47 -1.70 -3.61
N PHE A 153 3.04 -0.73 -2.90
CA PHE A 153 2.31 0.43 -2.42
C PHE A 153 3.29 1.59 -2.20
N GLY A 154 3.74 2.17 -3.31
CA GLY A 154 4.75 3.21 -3.35
C GLY A 154 4.17 4.61 -3.57
N ASP A 155 4.96 5.62 -3.24
CA ASP A 155 4.77 7.02 -3.64
C ASP A 155 3.39 7.61 -3.30
N GLN A 156 2.81 7.22 -2.16
CA GLN A 156 1.55 7.80 -1.66
C GLN A 156 1.83 8.89 -0.62
N ASN A 157 1.14 10.03 -0.77
CA ASN A 157 1.42 11.24 0.02
C ASN A 157 0.80 11.21 1.43
N GLU A 158 -0.25 10.43 1.61
CA GLU A 158 -1.07 10.44 2.83
C GLU A 158 -0.93 9.15 3.65
N CYS A 159 -0.22 8.15 3.13
CA CYS A 159 -0.08 6.86 3.80
C CYS A 159 1.11 6.86 4.74
N PHE A 160 0.82 6.85 6.04
CA PHE A 160 1.84 6.92 7.08
C PHE A 160 2.09 5.58 7.77
N ASP A 161 1.18 4.61 7.66
CA ASP A 161 1.29 3.32 8.34
C ASP A 161 1.05 2.17 7.37
N ILE A 162 2.03 1.27 7.22
CA ILE A 162 1.95 0.09 6.35
C ILE A 162 2.34 -1.15 7.14
N SER A 163 1.46 -2.14 7.20
CA SER A 163 1.72 -3.41 7.87
C SER A 163 1.40 -4.62 6.99
N ALA A 164 2.32 -5.59 6.96
CA ALA A 164 2.14 -6.91 6.35
C ALA A 164 2.96 -7.95 7.14
N LEU A 165 2.57 -8.15 8.40
CA LEU A 165 3.16 -9.11 9.32
C LEU A 165 2.46 -10.47 9.23
N ASN A 166 3.16 -11.54 9.58
CA ASN A 166 2.62 -12.90 9.56
C ASN A 166 2.09 -13.35 8.17
N CYS A 167 2.73 -12.87 7.09
CA CYS A 167 2.44 -13.23 5.70
C CYS A 167 3.52 -14.19 5.18
N PRO A 168 3.37 -15.52 5.37
CA PRO A 168 4.43 -16.50 5.13
C PRO A 168 4.89 -16.61 3.67
N ASN A 169 4.10 -16.09 2.72
CA ASN A 169 4.40 -16.13 1.30
C ASN A 169 4.92 -14.78 0.74
N LEU A 170 5.01 -13.73 1.56
CA LEU A 170 5.35 -12.38 1.11
C LEU A 170 6.76 -12.35 0.52
N ASN A 171 6.84 -12.20 -0.80
CA ASN A 171 8.07 -12.34 -1.55
C ASN A 171 8.47 -11.05 -2.25
N ILE A 172 7.54 -10.36 -2.87
CA ILE A 172 7.79 -9.13 -3.61
C ILE A 172 7.28 -7.99 -2.76
N ILE A 173 8.15 -7.04 -2.47
CA ILE A 173 7.81 -5.84 -1.71
C ILE A 173 8.32 -4.65 -2.51
N ASP A 174 7.45 -3.67 -2.73
CA ASP A 174 7.82 -2.36 -3.23
C ASP A 174 7.06 -1.28 -2.45
N LEU A 175 7.71 -0.80 -1.40
CA LEU A 175 7.22 0.27 -0.52
C LEU A 175 8.15 1.48 -0.62
N ARG A 176 8.58 1.81 -1.84
CA ARG A 176 9.30 3.06 -2.11
C ARG A 176 8.35 4.23 -1.90
N THR A 177 8.43 4.87 -0.74
CA THR A 177 7.47 5.90 -0.33
C THR A 177 8.17 7.17 0.12
N TYR A 178 7.77 8.31 -0.45
CA TYR A 178 8.31 9.63 -0.09
C TYR A 178 7.92 10.10 1.32
N HIS A 179 6.85 9.55 1.90
CA HIS A 179 6.21 10.10 3.11
C HIS A 179 5.78 9.06 4.17
N SER A 180 6.16 7.79 4.03
CA SER A 180 5.80 6.76 5.03
C SER A 180 6.34 7.11 6.42
N GLY A 181 5.49 6.94 7.42
CA GLY A 181 5.85 7.05 8.83
C GLY A 181 6.41 5.73 9.33
N ASN A 182 5.54 4.75 9.51
CA ASN A 182 5.83 3.43 10.08
C ASN A 182 5.57 2.33 9.04
N VAL A 183 6.57 1.48 8.80
CA VAL A 183 6.47 0.30 7.95
C VAL A 183 6.82 -0.93 8.76
N ALA A 184 5.93 -1.91 8.81
CA ALA A 184 6.10 -3.17 9.52
C ALA A 184 5.83 -4.34 8.59
N VAL A 185 6.87 -4.95 8.03
CA VAL A 185 6.71 -6.02 7.04
C VAL A 185 7.69 -7.14 7.31
N GLN A 186 7.27 -8.38 7.12
CA GLN A 186 8.15 -9.53 7.23
C GLN A 186 8.24 -10.27 5.90
N PRO A 187 9.34 -10.09 5.14
CA PRO A 187 9.60 -10.93 3.99
C PRO A 187 9.65 -12.42 4.37
N LYS A 188 9.17 -13.30 3.49
CA LYS A 188 9.14 -14.77 3.73
C LYS A 188 10.48 -15.40 4.04
N SER A 189 11.56 -14.74 3.61
CA SER A 189 12.94 -15.21 3.79
C SER A 189 13.59 -14.71 5.08
N PHE A 190 12.94 -13.79 5.80
CA PHE A 190 13.48 -13.17 6.99
C PHE A 190 12.92 -13.85 8.25
N SER A 191 13.80 -14.02 9.24
CA SER A 191 13.45 -14.63 10.54
C SER A 191 12.75 -13.66 11.47
N ALA A 192 12.93 -12.36 11.24
CA ALA A 192 12.33 -11.27 11.99
C ALA A 192 11.72 -10.21 11.04
N PRO A 193 10.76 -9.39 11.52
CA PRO A 193 10.20 -8.32 10.72
C PRO A 193 11.19 -7.18 10.50
N VAL A 194 10.99 -6.46 9.41
CA VAL A 194 11.56 -5.15 9.14
C VAL A 194 10.57 -4.11 9.68
N MET A 195 11.02 -3.31 10.63
CA MET A 195 10.28 -2.21 11.24
C MET A 195 11.02 -0.91 10.91
N LEU A 196 10.40 -0.05 10.11
CA LEU A 196 10.98 1.23 9.70
C LEU A 196 10.14 2.37 10.23
N ASN A 197 10.82 3.37 10.78
CA ASN A 197 10.22 4.64 11.13
C ASN A 197 10.89 5.78 10.34
N THR A 198 10.25 6.93 10.28
CA THR A 198 10.84 8.15 9.70
C THR A 198 10.83 9.28 10.72
N LEU A 199 11.94 10.04 10.79
CA LEU A 199 12.07 11.23 11.62
C LEU A 199 12.38 12.44 10.74
N GLY A 200 11.54 13.48 10.77
CA GLY A 200 11.69 14.67 9.93
C GLY A 200 11.22 14.48 8.48
N ASN A 201 11.57 15.43 7.62
CA ASN A 201 11.03 15.59 6.27
C ASN A 201 11.59 14.59 5.23
N GLY A 202 11.15 13.33 5.34
CA GLY A 202 11.33 12.31 4.30
C GLY A 202 10.42 11.11 4.52
N GLY A 203 10.88 9.94 4.08
CA GLY A 203 10.19 8.66 4.11
C GLY A 203 11.18 7.48 4.06
N ALA A 204 10.74 6.36 4.60
CA ALA A 204 11.51 5.12 4.70
C ALA A 204 10.76 4.00 3.97
N GLY A 205 11.43 3.36 3.02
CA GLY A 205 10.87 2.28 2.23
C GLY A 205 11.65 0.97 2.37
N LEU A 206 10.99 -0.11 1.98
CA LEU A 206 11.59 -1.41 1.73
C LEU A 206 11.22 -1.82 0.31
N TYR A 207 12.19 -2.30 -0.46
CA TYR A 207 11.89 -2.94 -1.73
C TYR A 207 12.79 -4.13 -1.98
N GLY A 208 12.30 -5.09 -2.76
CA GLY A 208 13.07 -6.27 -3.10
C GLY A 208 12.21 -7.48 -3.41
N ARG A 209 12.91 -8.56 -3.73
CA ARG A 209 12.31 -9.85 -4.06
C ARG A 209 13.26 -10.99 -3.81
N ASP A 210 12.71 -12.18 -3.64
CA ASP A 210 13.45 -13.45 -3.66
C ASP A 210 14.64 -13.48 -2.66
N GLY A 211 14.48 -12.87 -1.49
CA GLY A 211 15.51 -12.83 -0.45
C GLY A 211 16.53 -11.69 -0.57
N SER A 212 16.44 -10.86 -1.61
CA SER A 212 17.26 -9.66 -1.77
C SER A 212 16.39 -8.43 -1.55
N TYR A 213 16.55 -7.77 -0.41
CA TYR A 213 15.81 -6.55 -0.06
C TYR A 213 16.76 -5.42 0.32
N ALA A 214 16.31 -4.20 0.07
CA ALA A 214 17.02 -2.99 0.45
C ALA A 214 16.07 -2.00 1.13
N LEU A 215 16.59 -1.35 2.17
CA LEU A 215 16.01 -0.13 2.69
C LEU A 215 16.32 1.02 1.75
N ILE A 216 15.39 1.98 1.66
CA ILE A 216 15.59 3.21 0.89
C ILE A 216 15.03 4.42 1.64
N ALA A 217 15.86 5.45 1.78
CA ALA A 217 15.47 6.72 2.37
C ALA A 217 15.17 7.73 1.26
N GLN A 218 13.92 8.19 1.20
CA GLN A 218 13.46 9.17 0.24
C GLN A 218 13.03 10.44 0.95
N GLY A 219 13.57 11.59 0.56
CA GLY A 219 12.97 12.90 0.86
C GLY A 219 13.29 13.92 -0.23
N VAL A 220 13.77 13.42 -1.38
CA VAL A 220 14.11 14.25 -2.51
C VAL A 220 12.86 14.49 -3.34
N ARG A 221 12.44 15.75 -3.46
CA ARG A 221 11.42 16.17 -4.43
C ARG A 221 12.10 16.69 -5.69
N TYR A 222 11.67 16.14 -6.82
CA TYR A 222 12.02 16.63 -8.15
C TYR A 222 10.86 17.44 -8.73
N ASP A 223 11.16 18.48 -9.51
CA ASP A 223 10.12 19.16 -10.29
C ASP A 223 9.68 18.29 -11.47
N GLU A 224 8.63 18.74 -12.16
CA GLU A 224 8.13 18.14 -13.40
C GLU A 224 9.19 18.00 -14.51
N ASN A 225 10.32 18.69 -14.39
CA ASN A 225 11.44 18.65 -15.33
C ASN A 225 12.59 17.73 -14.83
N GLY A 226 12.42 17.06 -13.69
CA GLY A 226 13.43 16.20 -13.09
C GLY A 226 14.56 16.94 -12.36
N ASN A 227 14.40 18.24 -12.07
CA ASN A 227 15.37 18.98 -11.27
C ASN A 227 15.14 18.76 -9.78
N LEU A 228 16.22 18.54 -9.04
CA LEU A 228 16.21 18.50 -7.57
C LEU A 228 15.72 19.85 -7.03
N ILE A 229 14.54 19.88 -6.39
CA ILE A 229 14.00 21.10 -5.76
C ILE A 229 14.34 21.15 -4.27
N GLU A 230 14.44 20.00 -3.62
CA GLU A 230 14.64 19.91 -2.17
C GLU A 230 15.65 18.83 -1.79
N ASN A 231 16.70 19.22 -1.06
CA ASN A 231 17.57 18.30 -0.33
C ASN A 231 17.05 18.25 1.11
N ASP A 232 16.28 17.20 1.38
CA ASP A 232 15.71 16.82 2.68
C ASP A 232 16.71 16.79 3.86
N GLY A 233 18.02 16.74 3.61
CA GLY A 233 19.02 16.71 4.65
C GLY A 233 19.09 15.38 5.41
N PHE A 234 18.93 14.26 4.67
CA PHE A 234 19.11 12.90 5.21
C PHE A 234 20.38 12.78 6.04
N LEU A 235 20.21 12.46 7.33
CA LEU A 235 21.28 12.29 8.31
C LEU A 235 21.82 10.86 8.28
N GLY A 236 20.94 9.88 8.05
CA GLY A 236 21.30 8.47 8.00
C GLY A 236 20.19 7.54 8.47
N TRP A 237 20.48 6.25 8.39
CA TRP A 237 19.74 5.18 9.03
C TRP A 237 20.22 5.03 10.46
N TYR A 238 19.31 5.03 11.42
CA TYR A 238 19.62 4.84 12.84
C TYR A 238 18.92 3.60 13.39
N ALA A 239 19.61 2.83 14.22
CA ALA A 239 19.00 1.80 15.05
C ALA A 239 19.49 1.96 16.49
N ASP A 240 18.55 1.91 17.43
CA ASP A 240 18.84 2.12 18.86
C ASP A 240 19.64 3.42 19.13
N GLY A 241 19.30 4.49 18.39
CA GLY A 241 19.96 5.80 18.47
C GLY A 241 21.35 5.89 17.81
N GLN A 242 21.89 4.78 17.28
CA GLN A 242 23.20 4.74 16.63
C GLN A 242 23.08 4.76 15.11
N LEU A 243 23.98 5.51 14.47
CA LEU A 243 24.09 5.56 13.02
C LEU A 243 24.54 4.20 12.46
N LEU A 244 23.69 3.61 11.63
CA LEU A 244 23.96 2.39 10.87
C LEU A 244 24.64 2.69 9.53
N SER A 245 24.12 3.69 8.81
CA SER A 245 24.59 4.03 7.46
C SER A 245 24.18 5.44 7.07
N THR A 246 25.04 6.14 6.34
CA THR A 246 24.71 7.40 5.67
C THR A 246 24.28 7.19 4.21
N GLU A 247 24.38 5.96 3.70
CA GLU A 247 23.89 5.62 2.37
C GLU A 247 22.37 5.53 2.39
N ARG A 248 21.72 6.14 1.39
CA ARG A 248 20.25 6.13 1.29
C ARG A 248 19.70 4.73 1.07
N GLU A 249 20.45 3.90 0.34
CA GLU A 249 20.11 2.52 0.08
C GLU A 249 20.99 1.60 0.94
N MET A 250 20.36 0.66 1.64
CA MET A 250 21.07 -0.32 2.48
C MET A 250 20.50 -1.71 2.26
N GLN A 251 21.34 -2.65 1.82
CA GLN A 251 20.95 -4.04 1.63
C GLN A 251 20.70 -4.72 2.98
N LEU A 252 19.66 -5.54 3.04
CA LEU A 252 19.28 -6.32 4.21
C LEU A 252 19.49 -7.81 3.98
N SER A 253 19.93 -8.48 5.04
CA SER A 253 20.03 -9.94 5.10
C SER A 253 19.02 -10.59 6.05
N ASP A 254 18.37 -9.81 6.93
CA ASP A 254 17.30 -10.24 7.83
C ASP A 254 16.54 -9.02 8.39
N GLY A 255 15.56 -9.25 9.25
CA GLY A 255 14.77 -8.22 9.95
C GLY A 255 15.62 -7.22 10.73
N ILE A 256 15.14 -5.98 10.75
CA ILE A 256 15.80 -4.85 11.42
C ILE A 256 14.74 -3.89 11.97
N ARG A 257 15.08 -3.19 13.06
CA ARG A 257 14.35 -2.01 13.51
C ARG A 257 15.24 -0.80 13.22
N ALA A 258 14.82 0.09 12.34
CA ALA A 258 15.61 1.26 11.95
C ALA A 258 14.73 2.47 11.70
N ALA A 259 15.32 3.66 11.81
CA ALA A 259 14.70 4.92 11.43
C ALA A 259 15.49 5.60 10.32
N ALA A 260 14.81 6.08 9.28
CA ALA A 260 15.39 7.05 8.35
C ALA A 260 15.26 8.44 9.00
N CYS A 261 16.39 9.08 9.32
CA CYS A 261 16.38 10.35 10.01
C CYS A 261 16.82 11.49 9.09
N PHE A 262 16.00 12.53 9.04
CA PHE A 262 16.21 13.81 8.34
C PHE A 262 16.29 14.99 9.35
N ALA A 263 15.83 14.73 10.58
CA ALA A 263 15.93 15.58 11.76
C ALA A 263 16.36 14.71 12.95
N GLY A 264 16.60 15.32 14.11
CA GLY A 264 16.84 14.65 15.38
C GLY A 264 18.24 14.80 15.95
N ASP A 265 19.28 14.97 15.12
CA ASP A 265 20.65 15.25 15.57
C ASP A 265 20.87 16.77 15.59
N VAL A 266 20.38 17.44 16.64
CA VAL A 266 20.41 18.91 16.73
C VAL A 266 21.74 19.46 17.24
N ASN A 267 22.58 18.61 17.80
CA ASN A 267 23.90 18.99 18.28
C ASN A 267 25.02 18.63 17.28
N GLU A 268 24.70 17.87 16.22
CA GLU A 268 25.57 17.46 15.12
C GLU A 268 26.75 16.58 15.56
N ASP A 269 26.56 15.75 16.59
CA ASP A 269 27.57 14.77 17.06
C ASP A 269 27.51 13.43 16.32
N GLY A 270 26.54 13.24 15.42
CA GLY A 270 26.35 12.04 14.61
C GLY A 270 25.56 10.92 15.30
N ALA A 271 25.00 11.17 16.49
CA ALA A 271 24.10 10.27 17.18
C ALA A 271 22.77 10.97 17.47
N ILE A 272 21.67 10.22 17.45
CA ILE A 272 20.36 10.75 17.90
C ILE A 272 20.09 10.14 19.28
N ASN A 273 20.30 10.95 20.32
CA ASN A 273 20.24 10.48 21.69
C ASN A 273 19.43 11.43 22.60
N MET A 274 19.39 11.13 23.91
CA MET A 274 18.61 11.95 24.85
C MET A 274 19.15 13.37 25.02
N ALA A 275 20.41 13.65 24.68
CA ALA A 275 20.95 15.01 24.65
C ALA A 275 20.23 15.86 23.61
N ASP A 276 19.98 15.30 22.41
CA ASP A 276 19.24 15.98 21.35
C ASP A 276 17.80 16.24 21.74
N ALA A 277 17.12 15.21 22.24
CA ALA A 277 15.76 15.34 22.74
C ALA A 277 15.63 16.42 23.83
N LEU A 278 16.61 16.51 24.74
CA LEU A 278 16.65 17.55 25.77
C LEU A 278 16.91 18.95 25.19
N LEU A 279 17.76 19.07 24.17
CA LEU A 279 17.99 20.34 23.48
C LEU A 279 16.72 20.83 22.78
N ILE A 280 16.04 19.95 22.04
CA ILE A 280 14.75 20.24 21.40
C ILE A 280 13.72 20.66 22.44
N MET A 281 13.58 19.91 23.53
CA MET A 281 12.66 20.21 24.63
C MET A 281 12.93 21.59 25.24
N ARG A 282 14.21 21.92 25.49
CA ARG A 282 14.59 23.24 26.04
C ARG A 282 14.30 24.36 25.06
N CYS A 283 14.51 24.14 23.76
CA CYS A 283 14.14 25.09 22.71
C CYS A 283 12.62 25.34 22.70
N ALA A 284 11.81 24.26 22.68
CA ALA A 284 10.36 24.32 22.70
C ALA A 284 9.78 25.01 23.95
N MET A 285 10.49 24.93 25.08
CA MET A 285 10.10 25.59 26.34
C MET A 285 10.68 27.01 26.51
N GLU A 286 11.39 27.55 25.50
CA GLU A 286 12.09 28.84 25.57
C GLU A 286 13.15 28.91 26.72
N LEU A 287 13.66 27.75 27.14
CA LEU A 287 14.71 27.59 28.16
C LEU A 287 16.10 27.36 27.54
N GLY A 288 16.16 27.21 26.22
CA GLY A 288 17.36 26.93 25.41
C GLY A 288 17.67 28.03 24.41
N GLY A 289 18.73 27.82 23.62
CA GLY A 289 19.00 28.64 22.44
C GLY A 289 18.10 28.23 21.27
N GLU A 290 18.08 29.06 20.23
CA GLU A 290 17.41 28.75 18.97
C GLU A 290 18.10 27.55 18.29
N LEU A 291 17.31 26.58 17.83
CA LEU A 291 17.79 25.41 17.08
C LEU A 291 17.42 25.54 15.60
N PRO A 292 18.22 24.97 14.67
CA PRO A 292 17.85 24.91 13.27
C PRO A 292 16.56 24.11 13.09
N LEU A 293 15.51 24.74 12.53
CA LEU A 293 14.20 24.10 12.30
C LEU A 293 14.35 22.76 11.58
N ARG A 294 15.21 22.68 10.55
CA ARG A 294 15.47 21.44 9.80
C ARG A 294 15.91 20.27 10.68
N LEU A 295 16.72 20.52 11.71
CA LEU A 295 17.23 19.47 12.60
C LEU A 295 16.28 19.18 13.74
N ALA A 296 15.40 20.12 14.09
CA ALA A 296 14.57 20.05 15.29
C ALA A 296 13.08 19.77 15.00
N ASP A 297 12.59 19.98 13.77
CA ASP A 297 11.23 19.67 13.32
C ASP A 297 11.16 18.20 12.89
N ALA A 298 10.98 17.33 13.88
CA ALA A 298 10.94 15.89 13.73
C ALA A 298 9.55 15.39 13.32
N ASP A 299 8.48 16.08 13.70
CA ASP A 299 7.09 15.71 13.35
C ASP A 299 6.62 16.30 12.01
N ARG A 300 7.40 17.22 11.43
CA ARG A 300 7.18 17.87 10.12
C ARG A 300 6.04 18.90 10.14
N ASN A 301 5.70 19.44 11.29
CA ASN A 301 4.61 20.41 11.40
C ASN A 301 5.04 21.85 11.07
N GLY A 302 6.34 22.09 10.81
CA GLY A 302 6.90 23.40 10.51
C GLY A 302 7.24 24.25 11.74
N SER A 303 7.27 23.65 12.94
CA SER A 303 7.58 24.33 14.20
C SER A 303 8.32 23.40 15.17
N ILE A 304 9.12 23.98 16.07
CA ILE A 304 9.84 23.21 17.10
C ILE A 304 8.99 23.15 18.38
N GLY A 305 8.51 21.96 18.71
CA GLY A 305 7.67 21.70 19.86
C GLY A 305 8.12 20.51 20.71
N ILE A 306 7.37 20.26 21.79
CA ILE A 306 7.54 19.06 22.63
C ILE A 306 7.36 17.75 21.84
N PRO A 307 6.41 17.64 20.88
CA PRO A 307 6.29 16.44 20.04
C PRO A 307 7.60 16.05 19.34
N ASP A 308 8.37 17.01 18.87
CA ASP A 308 9.65 16.75 18.21
C ASP A 308 10.67 16.12 19.14
N ALA A 309 10.78 16.63 20.37
CA ALA A 309 11.64 16.07 21.40
C ALA A 309 11.24 14.62 21.74
N LEU A 310 9.94 14.33 21.77
CA LEU A 310 9.44 12.98 22.03
C LEU A 310 9.77 12.01 20.88
N LEU A 311 9.71 12.47 19.63
CA LEU A 311 10.10 11.65 18.48
C LEU A 311 11.61 11.37 18.46
N ALA A 312 12.45 12.36 18.72
CA ALA A 312 13.90 12.17 18.87
C ALA A 312 14.23 11.19 20.01
N ALA A 313 13.52 11.29 21.14
CA ALA A 313 13.68 10.37 22.26
C ALA A 313 13.28 8.92 21.91
N ARG A 314 12.27 8.72 21.05
CA ARG A 314 11.88 7.37 20.59
C ARG A 314 12.99 6.71 19.78
N VAL A 315 13.58 7.44 18.83
CA VAL A 315 14.73 6.96 18.06
C VAL A 315 15.91 6.63 18.98
N ALA A 316 16.21 7.51 19.95
CA ALA A 316 17.25 7.31 20.95
C ALA A 316 17.04 6.04 21.81
N MET A 317 15.79 5.57 21.95
CA MET A 317 15.42 4.38 22.71
C MET A 317 15.20 3.13 21.83
N GLY A 318 15.39 3.22 20.50
CA GLY A 318 15.16 2.10 19.58
C GLY A 318 13.68 1.84 19.22
N ASN A 319 12.84 2.86 19.40
CA ASN A 319 11.38 2.76 19.23
C ASN A 319 10.84 3.44 17.97
#